data_AF-A0A9D8MLM1-F1
#
_entry.id   AF-A0A9D8MLM1-F1
#
_cell.length_a   1.000
_cell.length_b   1.000
_cell.length_c   1.000
_cell.angle_alpha   90.00
_cell.angle_beta   90.00
_cell.angle_gamma   90.00
#
_symmetry.space_group_name_H-M   'P 1'
#
loop_
_entity.id
_entity.type
_entity.pdbx_description
1 polymer ?
#
loop_
_entity_poly.entity_id
_entity_poly.type
_entity_poly.pdbx_seq_one_letter_code
_entity_poly.pdbx_strand_id
1 'polypeptide(L)'
;DDESVYTEDVSAFMGQTRMNQEEIIDMARQLKDRLCAIGFKDDLFSIEGEPQVEGPFDVKNGHVPYAKVSWGKDIFGEWSNNAGICLCGDYHGPAENYFEVEINTDKKQIVSFLVKPTLENFAKHFQKDLPRELILDISEKPETETEYTQRIFGKRYPIIGQNIHVTETYSNAVLKIMLPRVTELAKKLELPIELPITEDQVKEFKINQYGYIGGGLILKNGWQFAIDTTRIGRHYSLCVFSPNRFFAKEDSWENLNRYYGTNKMTETEIIEYSKDIARRLGLAELMKGRKRPNEMEGPIKPSGKIKKEIPHTSIQWIATGGEPYYFLTLEFNTETKDIEQVNLSLSEPLFEYDLVMGNTEDKDLYPETEAAYRARIQKEKEAN
;
A
#
# COMPACT_ATOMS: atom_id res chain seq x y z
N ASP A 1 -2.65 -21.34 -28.01
CA ASP A 1 -3.67 -20.44 -28.61
C ASP A 1 -4.63 -19.89 -27.55
N ASP A 2 -4.08 -19.41 -26.43
CA ASP A 2 -4.85 -18.74 -25.37
C ASP A 2 -4.33 -17.31 -25.25
N GLU A 3 -4.66 -16.48 -26.25
CA GLU A 3 -4.48 -15.04 -26.24
C GLU A 3 -5.82 -14.38 -25.86
N SER A 4 -6.20 -14.44 -24.59
CA SER A 4 -7.20 -13.53 -24.04
C SER A 4 -6.54 -12.63 -23.00
N VAL A 5 -5.59 -11.81 -23.46
CA VAL A 5 -5.08 -10.68 -22.70
C VAL A 5 -6.06 -9.52 -22.94
N TYR A 6 -6.51 -8.92 -21.84
CA TYR A 6 -7.29 -7.68 -21.74
C TYR A 6 -7.17 -6.78 -22.98
N THR A 7 -8.14 -6.86 -23.90
CA THR A 7 -8.30 -5.83 -24.93
C THR A 7 -9.04 -4.67 -24.29
N GLU A 8 -8.35 -3.88 -23.46
CA GLU A 8 -8.82 -2.54 -23.14
C GLU A 8 -9.00 -1.79 -24.47
N ASP A 9 -10.06 -1.00 -24.56
CA ASP A 9 -10.37 -0.23 -25.76
C ASP A 9 -9.33 0.88 -25.95
N VAL A 10 -8.21 0.54 -26.59
CA VAL A 10 -7.11 1.46 -26.88
C VAL A 10 -7.47 2.52 -27.92
N SER A 11 -8.68 2.49 -28.51
CA SER A 11 -9.09 3.45 -29.53
C SER A 11 -9.09 4.90 -29.02
N ALA A 12 -9.36 5.10 -27.73
CA ALA A 12 -9.32 6.42 -27.08
C ALA A 12 -7.91 7.04 -27.01
N PHE A 13 -6.86 6.23 -27.17
CA PHE A 13 -5.46 6.64 -27.07
C PHE A 13 -4.77 6.76 -28.42
N MET A 14 -5.49 6.59 -29.53
CA MET A 14 -4.91 6.66 -30.87
C MET A 14 -4.63 8.11 -31.30
N GLY A 15 -3.55 8.32 -32.07
CA GLY A 15 -3.18 9.63 -32.63
C GLY A 15 -1.94 9.57 -33.52
N GLN A 16 -1.22 10.69 -33.66
CA GLN A 16 -0.01 10.78 -34.49
C GLN A 16 1.20 11.26 -33.69
N THR A 17 2.36 10.63 -33.84
CA THR A 17 3.59 11.15 -33.24
C THR A 17 4.09 12.39 -33.97
N ARG A 18 4.19 13.51 -33.24
CA ARG A 18 4.70 14.80 -33.76
C ARG A 18 6.00 15.26 -33.09
N MET A 19 6.63 14.36 -32.34
CA MET A 19 7.90 14.58 -31.67
C MET A 19 8.85 13.46 -32.04
N ASN A 20 10.08 13.80 -32.40
CA ASN A 20 11.16 12.82 -32.49
C ASN A 20 11.71 12.50 -31.08
N GLN A 21 12.56 11.47 -30.98
CA GLN A 21 13.11 11.03 -29.69
C GLN A 21 13.90 12.13 -28.95
N GLU A 22 14.64 12.97 -29.67
CA GLU A 22 15.39 14.08 -29.08
C GLU A 22 14.45 15.14 -28.47
N GLU A 23 13.38 15.50 -29.18
CA GLU A 23 12.34 16.41 -28.67
C GLU A 23 11.64 15.85 -27.41
N ILE A 24 11.41 14.53 -27.36
CA ILE A 24 10.78 13.85 -26.22
C ILE A 24 11.71 13.89 -24.99
N ILE A 25 13.00 13.57 -25.17
CA ILE A 25 13.99 13.62 -24.09
C ILE A 25 14.20 15.05 -23.59
N ASP A 26 14.29 16.03 -24.51
CA ASP A 26 14.46 17.44 -24.15
C ASP A 26 13.27 17.95 -23.33
N MET A 27 12.04 17.61 -23.72
CA MET A 27 10.85 17.96 -22.95
C MET A 27 10.86 17.37 -21.53
N ALA A 28 11.31 16.13 -21.36
CA ALA A 28 11.43 15.51 -20.05
C ALA A 28 12.52 16.17 -19.18
N ARG A 29 13.65 16.60 -19.76
CA ARG A 29 14.69 17.38 -19.06
C ARG A 29 14.19 18.78 -18.66
N GLN A 30 13.46 19.46 -19.53
CA GLN A 30 12.84 20.75 -19.21
C GLN A 30 11.85 20.64 -18.04
N LEU A 31 11.15 19.50 -17.88
CA LEU A 31 10.31 19.27 -16.71
C LEU A 31 11.13 19.27 -15.41
N LYS A 32 12.27 18.59 -15.39
CA LYS A 32 13.19 18.59 -14.24
C LYS A 32 13.62 20.00 -13.86
N ASP A 33 13.98 20.84 -14.84
CA ASP A 33 14.34 22.24 -14.58
C ASP A 33 13.18 23.05 -13.99
N ARG A 34 11.94 22.82 -14.49
CA ARG A 34 10.73 23.44 -13.94
C ARG A 34 10.43 22.98 -12.52
N LEU A 35 10.66 21.70 -12.20
CA LEU A 35 10.51 21.16 -10.85
C LEU A 35 11.56 21.77 -9.90
N CYS A 36 12.81 21.90 -10.35
CA CYS A 36 13.86 22.59 -9.59
C CYS A 36 13.50 24.05 -9.30
N ALA A 37 12.91 24.76 -10.27
CA ALA A 37 12.48 26.15 -10.10
C ALA A 37 11.39 26.34 -9.04
N ILE A 38 10.58 25.31 -8.76
CA ILE A 38 9.54 25.33 -7.71
C ILE A 38 10.02 24.70 -6.39
N GLY A 39 11.30 24.39 -6.26
CA GLY A 39 11.93 24.01 -4.99
C GLY A 39 12.40 22.55 -4.89
N PHE A 40 12.19 21.71 -5.90
CA PHE A 40 12.81 20.38 -5.93
C PHE A 40 14.33 20.50 -6.04
N LYS A 41 15.04 19.52 -5.49
CA LYS A 41 16.51 19.52 -5.48
C LYS A 41 17.03 18.69 -6.64
N ASP A 42 18.10 19.19 -7.25
CA ASP A 42 18.62 18.63 -8.51
C ASP A 42 19.06 17.18 -8.38
N ASP A 43 19.62 16.83 -7.22
CA ASP A 43 20.08 15.49 -6.85
C ASP A 43 18.95 14.49 -6.59
N LEU A 44 17.68 14.87 -6.74
CA LEU A 44 16.53 13.95 -6.70
C LEU A 44 16.29 13.20 -8.02
N PHE A 45 16.83 13.69 -9.15
CA PHE A 45 16.39 13.23 -10.47
C PHE A 45 17.37 12.26 -11.17
N SER A 46 18.67 12.24 -10.79
CA SER A 46 19.71 11.38 -11.40
C SER A 46 19.70 11.33 -12.94
N ILE A 47 19.46 12.47 -13.61
CA ILE A 47 19.27 12.52 -15.08
C ILE A 47 20.56 12.75 -15.90
N GLU A 48 21.74 12.53 -15.32
CA GLU A 48 23.02 12.81 -15.98
C GLU A 48 23.34 11.82 -17.13
N GLY A 49 22.67 10.67 -17.17
CA GLY A 49 22.84 9.63 -18.20
C GLY A 49 21.87 9.71 -19.38
N GLU A 50 22.05 8.79 -20.33
CA GLU A 50 21.05 8.53 -21.38
C GLU A 50 19.79 7.89 -20.76
N PRO A 51 18.60 8.44 -21.02
CA PRO A 51 17.36 7.82 -20.58
C PRO A 51 17.02 6.58 -21.40
N GLN A 52 16.18 5.73 -20.85
CA GLN A 52 15.41 4.80 -21.65
C GLN A 52 14.19 5.54 -22.21
N VAL A 53 13.87 5.28 -23.48
CA VAL A 53 12.65 5.78 -24.13
C VAL A 53 11.83 4.58 -24.60
N GLU A 54 10.60 4.48 -24.11
CA GLU A 54 9.61 3.52 -24.57
C GLU A 54 8.50 4.25 -25.35
N GLY A 55 8.05 3.62 -26.44
CA GLY A 55 7.09 4.23 -27.36
C GLY A 55 7.70 5.39 -28.16
N PRO A 56 6.88 6.08 -28.98
CA PRO A 56 5.50 5.75 -29.37
C PRO A 56 5.35 4.37 -30.02
N PHE A 57 4.14 3.81 -30.02
CA PHE A 57 3.91 2.42 -30.45
C PHE A 57 3.00 2.33 -31.66
N ASP A 58 3.36 1.47 -32.62
CA ASP A 58 2.47 1.01 -33.68
C ASP A 58 1.73 -0.24 -33.21
N VAL A 59 0.40 -0.20 -33.24
CA VAL A 59 -0.47 -1.33 -32.92
C VAL A 59 -1.28 -1.74 -34.15
N LYS A 60 -1.81 -2.97 -34.18
CA LYS A 60 -2.46 -3.55 -35.37
C LYS A 60 -3.50 -2.64 -36.04
N ASN A 61 -4.19 -1.79 -35.27
CA ASN A 61 -5.27 -0.93 -35.72
C ASN A 61 -5.02 0.57 -35.51
N GLY A 62 -3.77 1.00 -35.31
CA GLY A 62 -3.48 2.43 -35.14
C GLY A 62 -2.12 2.72 -34.55
N HIS A 63 -1.94 3.95 -34.10
CA HIS A 63 -0.70 4.45 -33.53
C HIS A 63 -1.00 5.12 -32.19
N VAL A 64 -0.26 4.75 -31.15
CA VAL A 64 -0.40 5.29 -29.79
C VAL A 64 0.72 6.31 -29.58
N PRO A 65 0.43 7.63 -29.62
CA PRO A 65 1.43 8.69 -29.59
C PRO A 65 1.84 9.02 -28.14
N TYR A 66 2.13 8.00 -27.33
CA TYR A 66 2.58 8.18 -25.96
C TYR A 66 3.99 7.60 -25.84
N ALA A 67 4.88 8.38 -25.26
CA ALA A 67 6.24 7.97 -24.98
C ALA A 67 6.51 8.10 -23.47
N LYS A 68 7.32 7.18 -22.94
CA LYS A 68 7.79 7.18 -21.56
C LYS A 68 9.30 7.38 -21.57
N VAL A 69 9.81 8.34 -20.82
CA VAL A 69 11.24 8.62 -20.67
C VAL A 69 11.61 8.35 -19.22
N SER A 70 12.59 7.48 -18.98
CA SER A 70 13.01 7.11 -17.62
C SER A 70 14.52 7.19 -17.43
N TRP A 71 14.93 7.62 -16.22
CA TRP A 71 16.29 7.64 -15.72
C TRP A 71 16.37 6.84 -14.42
N GLY A 72 17.45 6.08 -14.26
CA GLY A 72 17.66 5.15 -13.15
C GLY A 72 17.15 3.74 -13.48
N LYS A 73 17.66 2.76 -12.74
CA LYS A 73 17.16 1.37 -12.81
C LYS A 73 16.16 1.14 -11.70
N ASP A 74 15.09 0.41 -12.02
CA ASP A 74 14.27 -0.16 -10.96
C ASP A 74 15.05 -1.23 -10.18
N ILE A 75 14.45 -1.64 -9.06
CA ILE A 75 14.98 -2.59 -8.09
C ILE A 75 15.28 -3.99 -8.64
N PHE A 76 14.74 -4.35 -9.81
CA PHE A 76 14.94 -5.67 -10.41
C PHE A 76 16.09 -5.69 -11.41
N GLY A 77 16.69 -4.52 -11.72
CA GLY A 77 17.78 -4.43 -12.70
C GLY A 77 17.34 -4.74 -14.13
N GLU A 78 16.03 -4.94 -14.34
CA GLU A 78 15.37 -5.07 -15.62
C GLU A 78 14.63 -3.77 -15.90
N TRP A 79 14.60 -3.36 -17.16
CA TRP A 79 13.82 -2.21 -17.59
C TRP A 79 12.33 -2.64 -17.61
N SER A 80 11.57 -2.38 -16.54
CA SER A 80 10.21 -2.89 -16.44
C SER A 80 9.22 -2.17 -17.36
N ASN A 81 8.69 -2.93 -18.32
CA ASN A 81 7.52 -2.56 -19.12
C ASN A 81 6.18 -2.86 -18.40
N ASN A 82 6.21 -3.16 -17.09
CA ASN A 82 5.03 -3.54 -16.33
C ASN A 82 4.93 -2.69 -15.07
N ALA A 83 4.13 -1.63 -15.13
CA ALA A 83 3.49 -1.02 -13.97
C ALA A 83 2.41 -1.97 -13.41
N GLY A 84 2.84 -3.16 -12.97
CA GLY A 84 2.03 -4.03 -12.15
C GLY A 84 2.00 -3.46 -10.74
N ILE A 85 0.83 -2.99 -10.30
CA ILE A 85 0.55 -2.60 -8.93
C ILE A 85 0.98 -3.76 -8.01
N CYS A 86 2.07 -3.56 -7.27
CA CYS A 86 2.50 -4.50 -6.24
C CYS A 86 1.54 -4.36 -5.05
N LEU A 87 0.65 -5.34 -4.87
CA LEU A 87 -0.35 -5.40 -3.79
C LEU A 87 0.24 -5.89 -2.46
N CYS A 88 1.55 -6.12 -2.37
CA CYS A 88 2.27 -6.34 -1.13
C CYS A 88 3.04 -5.07 -0.80
N GLY A 89 2.86 -4.55 0.41
CA GLY A 89 3.49 -3.33 0.95
C GLY A 89 5.01 -3.38 1.11
N ASP A 90 5.71 -4.17 0.30
CA ASP A 90 7.16 -4.17 0.20
C ASP A 90 7.58 -2.99 -0.67
N TYR A 91 7.65 -1.81 -0.04
CA TYR A 91 8.24 -0.63 -0.66
C TYR A 91 9.74 -0.87 -0.80
N HIS A 92 10.12 -1.47 -1.92
CA HIS A 92 11.49 -1.55 -2.37
C HIS A 92 11.85 -0.18 -2.98
N GLY A 93 12.49 0.69 -2.19
CA GLY A 93 13.05 1.93 -2.73
C GLY A 93 14.09 1.61 -3.82
N PRO A 94 14.16 2.38 -4.91
CA PRO A 94 15.14 2.12 -5.97
C PRO A 94 16.57 2.27 -5.43
N ALA A 95 17.50 1.47 -5.97
CA ALA A 95 18.92 1.52 -5.59
C ALA A 95 19.58 2.86 -5.95
N GLU A 96 18.99 3.58 -6.91
CA GLU A 96 19.38 4.91 -7.40
C GLU A 96 18.14 5.80 -7.44
N ASN A 97 18.27 7.12 -7.59
CA ASN A 97 17.06 7.91 -7.81
C ASN A 97 16.46 7.52 -9.17
N TYR A 98 15.15 7.40 -9.22
CA TYR A 98 14.41 7.09 -10.44
C TYR A 98 13.52 8.27 -10.82
N PHE A 99 13.61 8.69 -12.08
CA PHE A 99 12.79 9.76 -12.64
C PHE A 99 12.15 9.29 -13.94
N GLU A 100 10.84 9.42 -14.04
CA GLU A 100 10.07 9.00 -15.21
C GLU A 100 9.10 10.10 -15.63
N VAL A 101 8.92 10.26 -16.94
CA VAL A 101 8.00 11.23 -17.53
C VAL A 101 7.23 10.56 -18.67
N GLU A 102 5.90 10.66 -18.65
CA GLU A 102 5.05 10.24 -19.76
C GLU A 102 4.62 11.46 -20.58
N ILE A 103 4.76 11.35 -21.91
CA ILE A 103 4.55 12.44 -22.85
C ILE A 103 3.59 11.98 -23.95
N ASN A 104 2.55 12.76 -24.19
CA ASN A 104 1.73 12.64 -25.39
C ASN A 104 2.44 13.40 -26.53
N THR A 105 2.99 12.65 -27.49
CA THR A 105 3.80 13.18 -28.59
C THR A 105 2.98 13.81 -29.71
N ASP A 106 1.66 13.57 -29.77
CA ASP A 106 0.73 14.26 -30.69
C ASP A 106 0.43 15.67 -30.20
N LYS A 107 0.11 15.78 -28.90
CA LYS A 107 -0.24 17.04 -28.23
C LYS A 107 0.97 17.81 -27.71
N LYS A 108 2.18 17.24 -27.78
CA LYS A 108 3.42 17.79 -27.21
C LYS A 108 3.24 18.17 -25.75
N GLN A 109 2.66 17.27 -24.96
CA GLN A 109 2.22 17.54 -23.60
C GLN A 109 2.72 16.47 -22.62
N ILE A 110 3.25 16.91 -21.47
CA ILE A 110 3.53 16.04 -20.33
C ILE A 110 2.20 15.57 -19.73
N VAL A 111 2.03 14.26 -19.65
CA VAL A 111 0.82 13.59 -19.15
C VAL A 111 0.97 13.29 -17.66
N SER A 112 2.10 12.71 -17.29
CA SER A 112 2.43 12.33 -15.92
C SER A 112 3.96 12.39 -15.71
N PHE A 113 4.38 12.38 -14.45
CA PHE A 113 5.77 12.17 -14.09
C PHE A 113 5.86 11.52 -12.71
N LEU A 114 6.97 10.85 -12.44
CA LEU A 114 7.24 10.13 -11.21
C LEU A 114 8.69 10.41 -10.77
N VAL A 115 8.88 10.79 -9.51
CA VAL A 115 10.20 10.96 -8.88
C VAL A 115 10.28 10.02 -7.69
N LYS A 116 11.18 9.05 -7.74
CA LYS A 116 11.47 8.12 -6.63
C LYS A 116 12.92 8.33 -6.19
N PRO A 117 13.18 9.25 -5.26
CA PRO A 117 14.54 9.44 -4.75
C PRO A 117 14.98 8.23 -3.91
N THR A 118 16.30 8.04 -3.78
CA THR A 118 16.86 7.13 -2.78
C THR A 118 16.44 7.57 -1.37
N LEU A 119 16.43 6.63 -0.42
CA LEU A 119 16.13 6.95 0.98
C LEU A 119 17.07 8.03 1.54
N GLU A 120 18.35 8.01 1.14
CA GLU A 120 19.34 9.00 1.54
C GLU A 120 19.00 10.40 1.01
N ASN A 121 18.71 10.52 -0.30
CA ASN A 121 18.36 11.81 -0.90
C ASN A 121 17.00 12.32 -0.41
N PHE A 122 16.05 11.42 -0.16
CA PHE A 122 14.78 11.78 0.46
C PHE A 122 15.00 12.34 1.87
N ALA A 123 15.77 11.64 2.72
CA ALA A 123 16.07 12.06 4.07
C ALA A 123 16.78 13.43 4.10
N LYS A 124 17.76 13.62 3.22
CA LYS A 124 18.55 14.86 3.10
C LYS A 124 17.70 16.10 2.86
N HIS A 125 16.64 15.99 2.06
CA HIS A 125 15.89 17.15 1.58
C HIS A 125 14.52 17.36 2.23
N PHE A 126 13.91 16.30 2.76
CA PHE A 126 12.54 16.36 3.27
C PHE A 126 12.43 16.16 4.80
N GLN A 127 13.51 15.86 5.52
CA GLN A 127 13.46 15.70 6.99
C GLN A 127 13.52 17.01 7.79
N LYS A 128 13.98 18.13 7.21
CA LYS A 128 14.28 19.34 7.99
C LYS A 128 13.06 20.10 8.52
N ASP A 129 11.87 19.83 7.99
CA ASP A 129 10.62 20.52 8.35
C ASP A 129 9.64 19.63 9.14
N LEU A 130 10.07 18.44 9.57
CA LEU A 130 9.30 17.64 10.53
C LEU A 130 9.52 18.20 11.95
N PRO A 131 8.46 18.38 12.77
CA PRO A 131 8.59 18.84 14.15
C PRO A 131 9.60 17.99 14.92
N ARG A 132 10.62 18.64 15.52
CA ARG A 132 11.67 17.97 16.32
C ARG A 132 11.13 17.20 17.53
N GLU A 133 9.86 17.37 17.87
CA GLU A 133 9.17 16.64 18.95
C GLU A 133 8.95 15.16 18.63
N LEU A 134 9.20 14.72 17.38
CA LEU A 134 9.26 13.32 16.96
C LEU A 134 10.66 12.70 16.98
N ILE A 135 11.67 13.41 17.52
CA ILE A 135 12.99 12.82 17.78
C ILE A 135 12.93 12.09 19.12
N LEU A 136 12.64 10.80 19.03
CA LEU A 136 12.94 9.83 20.09
C LEU A 136 14.40 9.97 20.50
N ASP A 137 14.64 10.17 21.80
CA ASP A 137 15.97 10.12 22.42
C ASP A 137 16.47 8.67 22.41
N ILE A 138 16.97 8.23 21.26
CA ILE A 138 17.67 6.96 21.09
C ILE A 138 19.15 7.23 21.31
N SER A 139 19.56 7.25 22.58
CA SER A 139 20.98 7.37 22.98
C SER A 139 21.78 6.06 22.80
N GLU A 140 21.18 4.99 22.28
CA GLU A 140 21.89 3.79 21.82
C GLU A 140 21.52 3.46 20.37
N LYS A 141 22.42 3.81 19.44
CA LYS A 141 22.23 3.47 18.02
C LYS A 141 22.27 1.93 17.86
N PRO A 142 21.26 1.30 17.23
CA PRO A 142 21.32 -0.10 16.84
C PRO A 142 22.53 -0.36 15.94
N GLU A 143 23.36 -1.34 16.26
CA GLU A 143 24.27 -1.95 15.29
C GLU A 143 23.41 -2.78 14.33
N THR A 144 23.43 -2.42 13.05
CA THR A 144 22.53 -2.98 12.06
C THR A 144 23.10 -4.28 11.47
N GLU A 145 22.25 -5.23 11.07
CA GLU A 145 22.69 -6.47 10.38
C GLU A 145 23.55 -6.16 9.13
N THR A 146 23.36 -4.98 8.54
CA THR A 146 24.16 -4.40 7.45
C THR A 146 25.63 -4.19 7.83
N GLU A 147 25.92 -3.70 9.03
CA GLU A 147 27.29 -3.45 9.52
C GLU A 147 28.03 -4.77 9.82
N TYR A 148 27.30 -5.78 10.30
CA TYR A 148 27.83 -7.14 10.49
C TYR A 148 28.15 -7.84 9.15
N THR A 149 27.23 -7.77 8.19
CA THR A 149 27.40 -8.41 6.86
C THR A 149 28.54 -7.78 6.07
N GLN A 150 28.74 -6.46 6.20
CA GLN A 150 29.89 -5.74 5.65
C GLN A 150 31.23 -6.25 6.21
N ARG A 151 31.28 -6.54 7.52
CA ARG A 151 32.50 -7.00 8.21
C ARG A 151 32.87 -8.45 7.88
N ILE A 152 31.89 -9.33 7.64
CA ILE A 152 32.13 -10.77 7.41
C ILE A 152 32.29 -11.14 5.93
N PHE A 153 31.50 -10.54 5.03
CA PHE A 153 31.42 -11.02 3.63
C PHE A 153 32.04 -10.07 2.59
N GLY A 154 32.52 -8.89 2.99
CA GLY A 154 33.33 -7.99 2.14
C GLY A 154 32.65 -7.49 0.85
N LYS A 155 31.34 -7.75 0.66
CA LYS A 155 30.55 -7.29 -0.49
C LYS A 155 29.22 -6.69 -0.03
N ARG A 156 28.86 -5.56 -0.65
CA ARG A 156 27.52 -4.96 -0.56
C ARG A 156 26.53 -5.89 -1.28
N TYR A 157 25.78 -6.68 -0.52
CA TYR A 157 24.43 -7.05 -0.94
C TYR A 157 23.48 -6.06 -0.25
N PRO A 158 22.63 -5.32 -0.99
CA PRO A 158 21.54 -4.58 -0.37
C PRO A 158 20.53 -5.60 0.13
N ILE A 159 20.66 -6.03 1.39
CA ILE A 159 19.57 -6.73 2.06
C ILE A 159 18.52 -5.67 2.36
N ILE A 160 17.48 -5.70 1.54
CA ILE A 160 16.20 -5.04 1.68
C ILE A 160 15.55 -5.52 2.99
N GLY A 161 15.12 -4.57 3.83
CA GLY A 161 14.44 -4.84 5.11
C GLY A 161 15.40 -5.15 6.25
N GLN A 162 15.55 -4.23 7.20
CA GLN A 162 16.07 -4.62 8.52
C GLN A 162 15.01 -5.51 9.16
N ASN A 163 15.24 -6.82 9.19
CA ASN A 163 14.43 -7.70 10.01
C ASN A 163 14.77 -7.40 11.48
N ILE A 164 13.79 -6.88 12.22
CA ILE A 164 13.98 -6.72 13.67
C ILE A 164 13.92 -8.08 14.35
N HIS A 165 14.75 -8.28 15.38
CA HIS A 165 14.58 -9.42 16.28
C HIS A 165 13.34 -9.16 17.13
N VAL A 166 12.26 -9.88 16.84
CA VAL A 166 11.02 -9.79 17.62
C VAL A 166 11.15 -10.71 18.83
N THR A 167 11.28 -10.12 20.02
CA THR A 167 11.18 -10.87 21.28
C THR A 167 9.72 -11.19 21.59
N GLU A 168 9.49 -12.26 22.36
CA GLU A 168 8.15 -12.61 22.85
C GLU A 168 7.53 -11.47 23.67
N THR A 169 8.33 -10.82 24.53
CA THR A 169 7.90 -9.67 25.33
C THR A 169 7.40 -8.52 24.45
N TYR A 170 8.15 -8.16 23.41
CA TYR A 170 7.75 -7.11 22.47
C TYR A 170 6.47 -7.50 21.71
N SER A 171 6.40 -8.74 21.22
CA SER A 171 5.20 -9.27 20.56
C SER A 171 3.95 -9.20 21.42
N ASN A 172 4.05 -9.64 22.66
CA ASN A 172 2.93 -9.60 23.60
C ASN A 172 2.53 -8.16 23.96
N ALA A 173 3.49 -7.24 24.03
CA ALA A 173 3.21 -5.84 24.30
C ALA A 173 2.49 -5.15 23.12
N VAL A 174 2.94 -5.38 21.87
CA VAL A 174 2.26 -4.86 20.67
C VAL A 174 0.85 -5.45 20.56
N LEU A 175 0.67 -6.75 20.82
CA LEU A 175 -0.65 -7.38 20.83
C LEU A 175 -1.60 -6.70 21.83
N LYS A 176 -1.15 -6.45 23.06
CA LYS A 176 -1.95 -5.77 24.09
C LYS A 176 -2.36 -4.36 23.68
N ILE A 177 -1.52 -3.66 22.92
CA ILE A 177 -1.84 -2.35 22.35
C ILE A 177 -2.87 -2.46 21.23
N MET A 178 -2.76 -3.49 20.39
CA MET A 178 -3.64 -3.68 19.24
C MET A 178 -5.05 -4.15 19.64
N LEU A 179 -5.20 -5.02 20.64
CA LEU A 179 -6.48 -5.63 21.00
C LEU A 179 -7.62 -4.62 21.30
N PRO A 180 -7.43 -3.56 22.10
CA PRO A 180 -8.46 -2.54 22.30
C PRO A 180 -8.84 -1.82 21.00
N ARG A 181 -7.88 -1.59 20.11
CA ARG A 181 -8.10 -0.88 18.83
C ARG A 181 -8.89 -1.74 17.85
N VAL A 182 -8.52 -3.01 17.74
CA VAL A 182 -9.26 -3.99 16.93
C VAL A 182 -10.68 -4.17 17.50
N THR A 183 -10.84 -4.16 18.82
CA THR A 183 -12.15 -4.20 19.48
C THR A 183 -13.02 -3.01 19.09
N GLU A 184 -12.51 -1.78 19.20
CA GLU A 184 -13.25 -0.58 18.84
C GLU A 184 -13.55 -0.52 17.33
N LEU A 185 -12.62 -0.98 16.48
CA LEU A 185 -12.85 -1.08 15.04
C LEU A 185 -13.98 -2.08 14.73
N ALA A 186 -13.94 -3.27 15.31
CA ALA A 186 -14.96 -4.28 15.12
C ALA A 186 -16.34 -3.80 15.61
N LYS A 187 -16.37 -3.06 16.72
CA LYS A 187 -17.58 -2.41 17.23
C LYS A 187 -18.12 -1.35 16.26
N LYS A 188 -17.26 -0.46 15.74
CA LYS A 188 -17.65 0.56 14.74
C LYS A 188 -18.20 -0.07 13.47
N LEU A 189 -17.61 -1.18 13.03
CA LEU A 189 -18.04 -1.90 11.85
C LEU A 189 -19.22 -2.84 12.11
N GLU A 190 -19.62 -3.02 13.37
CA GLU A 190 -20.69 -3.95 13.79
C GLU A 190 -20.42 -5.38 13.32
N LEU A 191 -19.16 -5.82 13.40
CA LEU A 191 -18.77 -7.17 12.97
C LEU A 191 -19.43 -8.23 13.86
N PRO A 192 -19.84 -9.38 13.30
CA PRO A 192 -20.46 -10.48 14.05
C PRO A 192 -19.43 -11.29 14.85
N ILE A 193 -18.73 -10.63 15.76
CA ILE A 193 -17.73 -11.21 16.65
C ILE A 193 -18.02 -10.82 18.09
N GLU A 194 -17.63 -11.67 19.04
CA GLU A 194 -17.77 -11.40 20.47
C GLU A 194 -16.77 -10.31 20.91
N LEU A 195 -17.27 -9.30 21.63
CA LEU A 195 -16.50 -8.16 22.12
C LEU A 195 -16.52 -8.09 23.66
N PRO A 196 -15.45 -7.58 24.31
CA PRO A 196 -14.20 -7.14 23.71
C PRO A 196 -13.36 -8.31 23.18
N ILE A 197 -12.51 -8.06 22.18
CA ILE A 197 -11.56 -9.07 21.71
C ILE A 197 -10.44 -9.18 22.75
N THR A 198 -10.23 -10.41 23.24
CA THR A 198 -9.23 -10.75 24.26
C THR A 198 -8.13 -11.64 23.67
N GLU A 199 -7.01 -11.77 24.40
CA GLU A 199 -5.89 -12.66 24.03
C GLU A 199 -6.37 -14.11 23.78
N ASP A 200 -7.35 -14.59 24.55
CA ASP A 200 -7.91 -15.94 24.42
C ASP A 200 -8.66 -16.17 23.10
N GLN A 201 -9.07 -15.12 22.40
CA GLN A 201 -9.73 -15.22 21.09
C GLN A 201 -8.73 -15.17 19.93
N VAL A 202 -7.45 -14.89 20.20
CA VAL A 202 -6.40 -14.81 19.19
C VAL A 202 -5.92 -16.21 18.84
N LYS A 203 -5.83 -16.49 17.53
CA LYS A 203 -5.23 -17.70 16.98
C LYS A 203 -3.77 -17.47 16.60
N GLU A 204 -3.49 -16.33 15.96
CA GLU A 204 -2.18 -16.00 15.44
C GLU A 204 -2.01 -14.48 15.47
N PHE A 205 -0.82 -14.04 15.86
CA PHE A 205 -0.43 -12.64 15.81
C PHE A 205 0.95 -12.54 15.16
N LYS A 206 1.10 -11.64 14.20
CA LYS A 206 2.36 -11.35 13.50
C LYS A 206 2.61 -9.87 13.58
N ILE A 207 3.72 -9.47 14.19
CA ILE A 207 4.16 -8.08 14.14
C ILE A 207 4.64 -7.74 12.73
N ASN A 208 4.57 -6.47 12.38
CA ASN A 208 5.31 -5.94 11.25
C ASN A 208 6.82 -6.23 11.39
N GLN A 209 7.40 -6.92 10.41
CA GLN A 209 8.82 -7.29 10.34
C GLN A 209 9.80 -6.09 10.32
N TYR A 210 9.29 -4.89 10.06
CA TYR A 210 10.05 -3.63 10.02
C TYR A 210 10.04 -2.87 11.36
N GLY A 211 9.42 -3.43 12.42
CA GLY A 211 9.43 -2.87 13.77
C GLY A 211 8.51 -1.67 14.01
N TYR A 212 7.52 -1.49 13.14
CA TYR A 212 6.43 -0.54 13.38
C TYR A 212 5.37 -1.14 14.31
N ILE A 213 4.68 -0.26 15.04
CA ILE A 213 3.54 -0.64 15.86
C ILE A 213 2.39 -0.96 14.92
N GLY A 214 2.26 -2.25 14.62
CA GLY A 214 1.31 -2.78 13.65
C GLY A 214 1.57 -4.27 13.44
N GLY A 215 0.71 -4.90 12.67
CA GLY A 215 0.78 -6.33 12.43
C GLY A 215 -0.51 -6.93 11.91
N GLY A 216 -0.46 -8.23 11.69
CA GLY A 216 -1.59 -9.08 11.39
C GLY A 216 -2.08 -9.81 12.63
N LEU A 217 -3.39 -9.82 12.85
CA LEU A 217 -4.08 -10.53 13.91
C LEU A 217 -5.12 -11.45 13.29
N ILE A 218 -5.07 -12.74 13.60
CA ILE A 218 -6.07 -13.73 13.20
C ILE A 218 -6.77 -14.26 14.45
N LEU A 219 -8.10 -14.19 14.46
CA LEU A 219 -8.92 -14.71 15.53
C LEU A 219 -9.26 -16.19 15.32
N LYS A 220 -9.60 -16.89 16.40
CA LYS A 220 -10.00 -18.32 16.38
C LYS A 220 -11.24 -18.59 15.52
N ASN A 221 -12.11 -17.59 15.34
CA ASN A 221 -13.28 -17.67 14.46
C ASN A 221 -12.98 -17.35 12.98
N GLY A 222 -11.71 -17.12 12.63
CA GLY A 222 -11.26 -16.92 11.25
C GLY A 222 -11.23 -15.47 10.77
N TRP A 223 -11.71 -14.51 11.56
CA TRP A 223 -11.57 -13.08 11.24
C TRP A 223 -10.11 -12.66 11.29
N GLN A 224 -9.73 -11.77 10.37
CA GLN A 224 -8.36 -11.29 10.25
C GLN A 224 -8.36 -9.75 10.23
N PHE A 225 -7.37 -9.18 10.90
CA PHE A 225 -7.12 -7.75 10.93
C PHE A 225 -5.66 -7.52 10.58
N ALA A 226 -5.38 -6.55 9.72
CA ALA A 226 -4.02 -6.04 9.55
C ALA A 226 -4.07 -4.54 9.75
N ILE A 227 -3.23 -4.04 10.65
CA ILE A 227 -3.07 -2.61 10.89
C ILE A 227 -1.60 -2.33 10.71
N ASP A 228 -1.26 -1.51 9.74
CA ASP A 228 0.12 -1.20 9.44
C ASP A 228 0.35 0.30 9.29
N THR A 229 1.47 0.76 9.83
CA THR A 229 2.00 2.12 9.67
C THR A 229 3.37 2.00 9.02
N THR A 230 3.56 2.62 7.87
CA THR A 230 4.84 2.52 7.16
C THR A 230 5.89 3.51 7.67
N ARG A 231 7.17 3.20 7.38
CA ARG A 231 8.40 3.92 7.77
C ARG A 231 8.40 5.43 7.59
N ILE A 232 7.62 5.97 6.67
CA ILE A 232 7.61 7.41 6.38
C ILE A 232 6.57 8.13 7.27
N GLY A 233 5.83 7.41 8.12
CA GLY A 233 4.78 7.98 8.99
C GLY A 233 3.63 8.60 8.20
N ARG A 234 3.59 8.35 6.89
CA ARG A 234 2.66 8.93 5.92
C ARG A 234 1.62 7.92 5.48
N HIS A 235 1.98 6.64 5.30
CA HIS A 235 0.99 5.64 4.89
C HIS A 235 0.45 4.81 6.06
N TYR A 236 -0.86 4.81 6.19
CA TYR A 236 -1.65 3.99 7.10
C TYR A 236 -2.45 2.98 6.28
N SER A 237 -2.27 1.69 6.57
CA SER A 237 -3.07 0.61 5.99
C SER A 237 -3.91 -0.06 7.07
N LEU A 238 -5.18 -0.24 6.79
CA LEU A 238 -6.10 -0.99 7.61
C LEU A 238 -6.83 -2.01 6.74
N CYS A 239 -6.69 -3.28 7.10
CA CYS A 239 -7.41 -4.38 6.49
C CYS A 239 -8.24 -5.13 7.54
N VAL A 240 -9.48 -5.46 7.19
CA VAL A 240 -10.36 -6.36 7.94
C VAL A 240 -10.86 -7.39 6.95
N PHE A 241 -10.76 -8.67 7.29
CA PHE A 241 -11.17 -9.77 6.44
C PHE A 241 -12.06 -10.75 7.21
N SER A 242 -13.25 -10.99 6.68
CA SER A 242 -14.15 -12.05 7.11
C SER A 242 -13.66 -13.40 6.58
N PRO A 243 -13.86 -14.50 7.34
CA PRO A 243 -13.64 -15.85 6.82
C PRO A 243 -14.55 -16.20 5.62
N ASN A 244 -15.60 -15.41 5.36
CA ASN A 244 -16.59 -15.64 4.31
C ASN A 244 -16.49 -14.66 3.13
N ARG A 245 -15.37 -13.92 2.96
CA ARG A 245 -15.20 -13.00 1.83
C ARG A 245 -15.27 -13.73 0.48
N PHE A 246 -15.93 -13.13 -0.51
CA PHE A 246 -16.12 -13.73 -1.83
C PHE A 246 -15.04 -13.35 -2.86
N PHE A 247 -14.60 -12.10 -2.91
CA PHE A 247 -13.69 -11.62 -3.97
C PHE A 247 -12.20 -11.93 -3.71
N ALA A 248 -11.89 -12.70 -2.67
CA ALA A 248 -10.54 -13.20 -2.47
C ALA A 248 -10.19 -14.21 -3.56
N LYS A 249 -9.19 -13.87 -4.38
CA LYS A 249 -8.75 -14.54 -5.63
C LYS A 249 -8.45 -16.05 -5.56
N GLU A 250 -8.52 -16.69 -4.41
CA GLU A 250 -8.07 -18.06 -4.19
C GLU A 250 -9.19 -19.09 -4.05
N ASP A 251 -10.45 -18.67 -3.90
CA ASP A 251 -11.54 -19.62 -3.95
C ASP A 251 -11.77 -20.06 -5.40
N SER A 252 -11.31 -21.27 -5.69
CA SER A 252 -11.60 -21.94 -6.95
C SER A 252 -13.10 -21.85 -7.24
N TRP A 253 -13.45 -21.70 -8.52
CA TRP A 253 -14.82 -21.73 -9.04
C TRP A 253 -15.63 -22.97 -8.61
N GLU A 254 -14.98 -23.97 -8.00
CA GLU A 254 -15.57 -25.18 -7.45
C GLU A 254 -16.36 -24.95 -6.15
N ASN A 255 -16.08 -23.86 -5.40
CA ASN A 255 -16.72 -23.56 -4.12
C ASN A 255 -17.87 -22.53 -4.20
N LEU A 256 -18.31 -22.15 -5.40
CA LEU A 256 -19.36 -21.13 -5.59
C LEU A 256 -20.66 -21.40 -4.82
N ASN A 257 -20.98 -22.68 -4.56
CA ASN A 257 -22.22 -23.06 -3.89
C ASN A 257 -22.41 -22.40 -2.52
N ARG A 258 -21.33 -22.13 -1.77
CA ARG A 258 -21.40 -21.50 -0.45
C ARG A 258 -21.74 -20.00 -0.49
N TYR A 259 -21.57 -19.38 -1.66
CA TYR A 259 -21.79 -17.97 -1.91
C TYR A 259 -23.10 -17.68 -2.64
N TYR A 260 -23.87 -18.72 -2.97
CA TYR A 260 -25.18 -18.52 -3.57
C TYR A 260 -26.18 -18.00 -2.54
N GLY A 261 -26.95 -17.00 -2.94
CA GLY A 261 -27.97 -16.38 -2.11
C GLY A 261 -28.92 -15.54 -2.95
N THR A 262 -29.51 -14.52 -2.33
CA THR A 262 -30.43 -13.60 -3.03
C THR A 262 -30.07 -12.16 -2.69
N ASN A 263 -29.81 -11.35 -3.71
CA ASN A 263 -29.53 -9.95 -3.52
C ASN A 263 -30.78 -9.23 -2.96
N LYS A 264 -30.64 -8.57 -1.81
CA LYS A 264 -31.73 -7.81 -1.16
C LYS A 264 -31.51 -6.30 -1.21
N MET A 265 -30.49 -5.82 -1.93
CA MET A 265 -30.18 -4.40 -2.03
C MET A 265 -30.15 -3.94 -3.49
N THR A 266 -30.73 -2.78 -3.73
CA THR A 266 -30.56 -2.02 -4.97
C THR A 266 -29.17 -1.39 -5.03
N GLU A 267 -28.70 -0.99 -6.22
CA GLU A 267 -27.45 -0.25 -6.39
C GLU A 267 -27.39 1.01 -5.51
N THR A 268 -28.50 1.73 -5.37
CA THR A 268 -28.57 2.92 -4.50
C THR A 268 -28.39 2.56 -3.03
N GLU A 269 -29.05 1.50 -2.55
CA GLU A 269 -28.88 1.03 -1.17
C GLU A 269 -27.46 0.54 -0.89
N ILE A 270 -26.84 -0.13 -1.87
CA ILE A 270 -25.45 -0.59 -1.84
C ILE A 270 -24.49 0.61 -1.68
N ILE A 271 -24.66 1.65 -2.50
CA ILE A 271 -23.85 2.86 -2.43
C ILE A 271 -24.03 3.57 -1.08
N GLU A 272 -25.26 3.76 -0.62
CA GLU A 272 -25.52 4.42 0.65
C GLU A 272 -25.01 3.62 1.85
N TYR A 273 -25.08 2.29 1.81
CA TYR A 273 -24.51 1.42 2.82
C TYR A 273 -22.97 1.53 2.86
N SER A 274 -22.30 1.59 1.70
CA SER A 274 -20.85 1.78 1.65
C SER A 274 -20.41 3.14 2.21
N LYS A 275 -21.18 4.21 1.98
CA LYS A 275 -20.96 5.53 2.59
C LYS A 275 -21.19 5.50 4.09
N ASP A 276 -22.16 4.71 4.55
CA ASP A 276 -22.42 4.51 5.97
C ASP A 276 -21.24 3.87 6.69
N ILE A 277 -20.68 2.80 6.12
CA ILE A 277 -19.45 2.17 6.62
C ILE A 277 -18.31 3.19 6.69
N ALA A 278 -18.10 3.97 5.63
CA ALA A 278 -17.08 5.01 5.62
C ALA A 278 -17.30 6.06 6.72
N ARG A 279 -18.55 6.49 6.96
CA ARG A 279 -18.89 7.39 8.08
C ARG A 279 -18.57 6.77 9.44
N ARG A 280 -18.87 5.48 9.64
CA ARG A 280 -18.53 4.73 10.88
C ARG A 280 -17.03 4.64 11.12
N LEU A 281 -16.24 4.62 10.04
CA LEU A 281 -14.78 4.68 10.06
C LEU A 281 -14.21 6.11 10.20
N GLY A 282 -15.05 7.14 10.26
CA GLY A 282 -14.62 8.53 10.32
C GLY A 282 -14.24 9.14 8.96
N LEU A 283 -14.44 8.41 7.86
CA LEU A 283 -14.06 8.80 6.50
C LEU A 283 -15.19 9.54 5.75
N ALA A 284 -16.01 10.31 6.46
CA ALA A 284 -17.15 11.02 5.86
C ALA A 284 -16.72 11.99 4.75
N GLU A 285 -15.59 12.68 4.94
CA GLU A 285 -15.06 13.64 3.97
C GLU A 285 -14.61 12.96 2.67
N LEU A 286 -14.12 11.71 2.72
CA LEU A 286 -13.79 10.93 1.52
C LEU A 286 -15.00 10.78 0.59
N MET A 287 -16.20 10.74 1.17
CA MET A 287 -17.48 10.55 0.47
C MET A 287 -18.15 11.85 0.03
N LYS A 288 -17.65 13.00 0.48
CA LYS A 288 -18.34 14.28 0.30
C LYS A 288 -18.47 14.68 -1.16
N GLY A 289 -19.69 15.00 -1.57
CA GLY A 289 -20.01 15.36 -2.95
C GLY A 289 -19.99 14.20 -3.95
N ARG A 290 -19.62 12.98 -3.53
CA ARG A 290 -19.55 11.82 -4.41
C ARG A 290 -20.89 11.12 -4.52
N LYS A 291 -21.37 10.99 -5.76
CA LYS A 291 -22.62 10.29 -6.06
C LYS A 291 -22.43 8.80 -6.33
N ARG A 292 -21.27 8.40 -6.84
CA ARG A 292 -20.95 7.01 -7.23
C ARG A 292 -19.52 6.64 -6.82
N PRO A 293 -19.27 5.35 -6.52
CA PRO A 293 -17.92 4.86 -6.32
C PRO A 293 -17.10 4.90 -7.61
N ASN A 294 -15.79 4.74 -7.47
CA ASN A 294 -14.87 4.63 -8.60
C ASN A 294 -15.07 3.29 -9.31
N GLU A 295 -15.19 2.22 -8.53
CA GLU A 295 -15.45 0.88 -9.02
C GLU A 295 -16.53 0.22 -8.18
N MET A 296 -17.34 -0.62 -8.81
CA MET A 296 -18.33 -1.45 -8.14
C MET A 296 -18.48 -2.76 -8.92
N GLU A 297 -18.31 -3.88 -8.24
CA GLU A 297 -18.49 -5.23 -8.76
C GLU A 297 -19.58 -5.96 -7.95
N GLY A 298 -20.42 -6.72 -8.64
CA GLY A 298 -21.52 -7.45 -8.04
C GLY A 298 -22.70 -6.55 -7.63
N PRO A 299 -23.82 -7.13 -7.14
CA PRO A 299 -24.08 -8.57 -6.98
C PRO A 299 -24.04 -9.31 -8.31
N ILE A 300 -23.57 -10.56 -8.31
CA ILE A 300 -23.37 -11.30 -9.56
C ILE A 300 -24.62 -12.09 -9.90
N LYS A 301 -25.18 -11.80 -11.09
CA LYS A 301 -26.34 -12.50 -11.63
C LYS A 301 -25.93 -13.86 -12.23
N PRO A 302 -26.86 -14.84 -12.27
CA PRO A 302 -26.62 -16.12 -12.94
C PRO A 302 -26.16 -15.91 -14.40
N SER A 303 -25.00 -16.45 -14.74
CA SER A 303 -24.43 -16.40 -16.09
C SER A 303 -23.30 -17.42 -16.27
N GLY A 304 -23.22 -18.06 -17.43
CA GLY A 304 -22.15 -19.03 -17.73
C GLY A 304 -22.03 -20.15 -16.69
N LYS A 305 -20.90 -20.20 -15.97
CA LYS A 305 -20.63 -21.16 -14.89
C LYS A 305 -21.38 -20.87 -13.58
N ILE A 306 -21.89 -19.65 -13.41
CA ILE A 306 -22.61 -19.20 -12.22
C ILE A 306 -24.09 -19.54 -12.36
N LYS A 307 -24.54 -20.55 -11.59
CA LYS A 307 -25.90 -21.11 -11.73
C LYS A 307 -26.96 -20.34 -10.92
N LYS A 308 -26.56 -19.61 -9.89
CA LYS A 308 -27.43 -18.86 -9.00
C LYS A 308 -26.82 -17.49 -8.70
N GLU A 309 -27.65 -16.58 -8.21
CA GLU A 309 -27.19 -15.26 -7.80
C GLU A 309 -26.19 -15.37 -6.64
N ILE A 310 -25.19 -14.50 -6.64
CA ILE A 310 -24.18 -14.34 -5.59
C ILE A 310 -24.37 -12.94 -5.01
N PRO A 311 -24.95 -12.80 -3.82
CA PRO A 311 -25.28 -11.50 -3.22
C PRO A 311 -24.05 -10.89 -2.56
N HIS A 312 -22.93 -10.79 -3.26
CA HIS A 312 -21.69 -10.20 -2.76
C HIS A 312 -21.32 -9.03 -3.65
N THR A 313 -20.94 -7.92 -3.02
CA THR A 313 -20.56 -6.70 -3.71
C THR A 313 -19.21 -6.22 -3.22
N SER A 314 -18.37 -5.79 -4.15
CA SER A 314 -17.14 -5.04 -3.90
C SER A 314 -17.30 -3.61 -4.39
N ILE A 315 -16.93 -2.64 -3.57
CA ILE A 315 -16.98 -1.21 -3.90
C ILE A 315 -15.65 -0.58 -3.58
N GLN A 316 -15.15 0.25 -4.50
CA GLN A 316 -13.95 1.04 -4.29
C GLN A 316 -14.24 2.54 -4.38
N TRP A 317 -13.76 3.26 -3.38
CA TRP A 317 -13.73 4.72 -3.34
C TRP A 317 -12.28 5.19 -3.37
N ILE A 318 -11.89 5.95 -4.38
CA ILE A 318 -10.56 6.53 -4.53
C ILE A 318 -10.66 8.05 -4.46
N ALA A 319 -9.94 8.69 -3.53
CA ALA A 319 -9.86 10.15 -3.50
C ALA A 319 -9.23 10.67 -4.82
N THR A 320 -9.87 11.65 -5.45
CA THR A 320 -9.41 12.30 -6.67
C THR A 320 -8.67 13.57 -6.27
N GLY A 321 -7.35 13.65 -6.46
CA GLY A 321 -6.61 14.84 -6.00
C GLY A 321 -5.11 14.95 -6.30
N GLY A 322 -4.53 14.06 -7.14
CA GLY A 322 -3.07 13.93 -7.22
C GLY A 322 -2.56 13.11 -6.04
N GLU A 323 -1.33 12.61 -6.15
CA GLU A 323 -0.74 11.83 -5.07
C GLU A 323 -0.78 12.59 -3.73
N PRO A 324 -1.03 11.86 -2.63
CA PRO A 324 -0.90 10.41 -2.56
C PRO A 324 -2.26 9.68 -2.44
N TYR A 325 -2.35 8.45 -2.97
CA TYR A 325 -3.60 7.71 -3.17
C TYR A 325 -4.30 7.33 -1.86
N TYR A 326 -5.50 7.87 -1.64
CA TYR A 326 -6.43 7.37 -0.62
C TYR A 326 -7.43 6.43 -1.28
N PHE A 327 -7.50 5.19 -0.84
CA PHE A 327 -8.57 4.30 -1.28
C PHE A 327 -9.22 3.56 -0.12
N LEU A 328 -10.52 3.33 -0.27
CA LEU A 328 -11.33 2.48 0.58
C LEU A 328 -12.03 1.47 -0.31
N THR A 329 -11.63 0.20 -0.18
CA THR A 329 -12.35 -0.93 -0.74
C THR A 329 -13.20 -1.58 0.35
N LEU A 330 -14.47 -1.81 0.04
CA LEU A 330 -15.43 -2.48 0.90
C LEU A 330 -16.00 -3.68 0.17
N GLU A 331 -16.04 -4.83 0.83
CA GLU A 331 -16.82 -5.97 0.38
C GLU A 331 -17.87 -6.31 1.43
N PHE A 332 -19.08 -6.62 1.00
CA PHE A 332 -20.15 -7.03 1.88
C PHE A 332 -21.19 -7.88 1.16
N ASN A 333 -21.88 -8.69 1.96
CA ASN A 333 -23.00 -9.49 1.50
C ASN A 333 -24.27 -8.63 1.42
N THR A 334 -24.89 -8.51 0.25
CA THR A 334 -26.09 -7.69 0.04
C THR A 334 -27.38 -8.39 0.48
N GLU A 335 -27.32 -9.66 0.88
CA GLU A 335 -28.43 -10.37 1.50
C GLU A 335 -28.49 -10.13 3.01
N THR A 336 -27.36 -10.26 3.70
CA THR A 336 -27.26 -10.17 5.17
C THR A 336 -26.77 -8.82 5.68
N LYS A 337 -26.15 -8.02 4.81
CA LYS A 337 -25.39 -6.80 5.15
C LYS A 337 -24.16 -7.08 6.03
N ASP A 338 -23.67 -8.30 6.05
CA ASP A 338 -22.41 -8.61 6.73
C ASP A 338 -21.24 -8.00 5.96
N ILE A 339 -20.38 -7.26 6.65
CA ILE A 339 -19.12 -6.74 6.09
C ILE A 339 -18.15 -7.90 5.94
N GLU A 340 -17.59 -8.07 4.75
CA GLU A 340 -16.69 -9.16 4.43
C GLU A 340 -15.25 -8.71 4.27
N GLN A 341 -15.06 -7.48 3.80
CA GLN A 341 -13.76 -6.87 3.69
C GLN A 341 -13.84 -5.37 3.91
N VAL A 342 -12.84 -4.85 4.62
CA VAL A 342 -12.47 -3.44 4.59
C VAL A 342 -11.00 -3.39 4.23
N ASN A 343 -10.63 -2.66 3.19
CA ASN A 343 -9.25 -2.36 2.88
C ASN A 343 -9.12 -0.86 2.68
N LEU A 344 -8.39 -0.23 3.58
CA LEU A 344 -8.18 1.21 3.62
C LEU A 344 -6.68 1.47 3.50
N SER A 345 -6.32 2.31 2.54
CA SER A 345 -4.99 2.90 2.45
C SER A 345 -5.13 4.41 2.49
N LEU A 346 -4.48 5.03 3.47
CA LEU A 346 -4.36 6.47 3.58
C LEU A 346 -2.89 6.83 3.45
N SER A 347 -2.60 7.91 2.75
CA SER A 347 -1.26 8.30 2.37
C SER A 347 -0.70 9.51 3.13
N GLU A 348 -1.57 10.19 3.87
CA GLU A 348 -1.23 11.01 5.01
C GLU A 348 -2.25 10.71 6.13
N PRO A 349 -1.85 10.81 7.40
CA PRO A 349 -2.82 10.80 8.48
C PRO A 349 -3.67 12.07 8.39
N LEU A 350 -4.81 12.00 7.69
CA LEU A 350 -5.86 13.03 7.70
C LEU A 350 -6.45 13.27 9.11
N PHE A 351 -5.98 12.50 10.10
CA PHE A 351 -6.38 12.55 11.49
C PHE A 351 -5.13 12.64 12.35
N GLU A 352 -5.16 13.50 13.37
CA GLU A 352 -4.14 13.50 14.42
C GLU A 352 -3.83 12.06 14.85
N TYR A 353 -2.54 11.75 14.94
CA TYR A 353 -1.97 10.46 15.35
C TYR A 353 -2.65 9.84 16.59
N ASP A 354 -3.33 10.66 17.39
CA ASP A 354 -4.06 10.32 18.60
C ASP A 354 -5.25 9.38 18.39
N LEU A 355 -5.89 9.37 17.22
CA LEU A 355 -7.07 8.52 16.98
C LEU A 355 -6.74 7.02 16.95
N VAL A 356 -5.47 6.67 16.71
CA VAL A 356 -5.04 5.28 16.61
C VAL A 356 -3.90 4.99 17.55
N MET A 357 -2.93 5.88 17.78
CA MET A 357 -1.67 5.49 18.42
C MET A 357 -1.55 5.82 19.92
N GLY A 358 -2.40 6.70 20.46
CA GLY A 358 -2.48 7.09 21.89
C GLY A 358 -1.13 7.19 22.61
N ASN A 359 -0.58 8.39 22.81
CA ASN A 359 0.67 8.69 23.53
C ASN A 359 1.19 7.56 24.45
N THR A 360 2.04 6.66 23.92
CA THR A 360 2.74 5.67 24.75
C THR A 360 4.18 6.15 24.95
N GLU A 361 4.45 6.84 26.06
CA GLU A 361 5.81 7.16 26.53
C GLU A 361 6.56 5.93 27.10
N ASP A 362 6.03 4.73 26.92
CA ASP A 362 6.55 3.51 27.56
C ASP A 362 7.78 2.97 26.81
N LYS A 363 8.95 3.08 27.45
CA LYS A 363 10.25 2.68 26.90
C LYS A 363 10.42 1.15 26.79
N ASP A 364 9.55 0.37 27.43
CA ASP A 364 9.57 -1.09 27.33
C ASP A 364 8.95 -1.60 26.01
N LEU A 365 8.43 -0.69 25.16
CA LEU A 365 7.83 -0.97 23.86
C LEU A 365 8.79 -0.86 22.68
N TYR A 366 10.09 -0.74 22.90
CA TYR A 366 11.06 -0.72 21.80
C TYR A 366 11.64 -2.12 21.57
N PRO A 367 11.68 -2.62 20.33
CA PRO A 367 12.29 -3.91 20.04
C PRO A 367 13.77 -3.89 20.46
N GLU A 368 14.19 -4.89 21.24
CA GLU A 368 15.60 -5.12 21.54
C GLU A 368 16.34 -5.41 20.22
N THR A 369 17.48 -4.77 19.99
CA THR A 369 18.29 -5.05 18.80
C THR A 369 18.86 -6.47 18.89
N GLU A 370 19.05 -7.16 17.76
CA GLU A 370 19.67 -8.51 17.74
C GLU A 370 21.04 -8.50 18.46
N ALA A 371 21.80 -7.41 18.36
CA ALA A 371 23.07 -7.23 19.07
C ALA A 371 22.88 -7.15 20.59
N ALA A 372 21.92 -6.36 21.07
CA ALA A 372 21.59 -6.26 22.50
C ALA A 372 21.11 -7.59 23.08
N TYR A 373 20.23 -8.29 22.35
CA TYR A 373 19.75 -9.63 22.72
C TYR A 373 20.91 -10.61 22.88
N ARG A 374 21.83 -10.68 21.90
CA ARG A 374 23.00 -11.58 21.97
C ARG A 374 23.94 -11.20 23.11
N ALA A 375 24.17 -9.92 23.36
CA ALA A 375 25.00 -9.46 24.47
C ALA A 375 24.41 -9.88 25.82
N ARG A 376 23.08 -9.82 25.98
CA ARG A 376 22.38 -10.28 27.17
C ARG A 376 22.49 -11.79 27.36
N ILE A 377 22.19 -12.58 26.32
CA ILE A 377 22.29 -14.05 26.38
C ILE A 377 23.74 -14.50 26.66
N GLN A 378 24.74 -13.81 26.09
CA GLN A 378 26.15 -14.10 26.37
C GLN A 378 26.50 -13.83 27.84
N LYS A 379 26.06 -12.70 28.40
CA LYS A 379 26.22 -12.41 29.84
C LYS A 379 25.53 -13.45 30.72
N GLU A 380 24.32 -13.88 30.37
CA GLU A 380 23.58 -14.92 31.12
C GLU A 380 24.28 -16.28 31.07
N LYS A 381 24.97 -16.60 29.97
CA LYS A 381 25.81 -17.81 29.85
C LYS A 381 27.13 -17.72 30.61
N GLU A 382 27.67 -16.52 30.79
CA GLU A 382 28.90 -16.29 31.56
C GLU A 382 28.63 -16.24 33.08
N ALA A 383 27.40 -15.93 33.48
CA ALA A 383 26.96 -15.86 34.86
C ALA A 383 26.48 -17.21 35.45
N ASN A 384 26.15 -18.18 34.58
CA ASN A 384 25.77 -19.56 34.94
C ASN A 384 26.92 -20.52 34.67
#